data_AF-A0A9E4DD24-F1
#
_entry.id   AF-A0A9E4DD24-F1
#
_cell.length_a   1.000
_cell.length_b   1.000
_cell.length_c   1.000
_cell.angle_alpha   90.00
_cell.angle_beta   90.00
_cell.angle_gamma   90.00
#
_symmetry.space_group_name_H-M   'P 1'
#
loop_
_entity.id
_entity.type
_entity.pdbx_description
1 polymer ?
#
loop_
_entity_poly.entity_id
_entity_poly.type
_entity_poly.pdbx_seq_one_letter_code
_entity_poly.pdbx_strand_id
1 'polypeptide(L)'
;MFSSEFEYQLGRAWLREFRSQVPTVDDPLLFDYLENLIYRLVTHSKLDDRRIDLVIVDNPTLNAFAVPGGVIGIHNGLLLWAETEDELATVLAHEIAHLSQRHFSRGVEFQQKLQPVALAAMLASFVLMATAGGDAGMAALSATQAAAQSSALQYSRGNEQEADRIGMQTIVDAGLDPQAAPAMFERMLHATRYSKNEQIPEFLRSHPLSENRIADTRNRARKYPKTTPEPDLEYQLMRARVITELTDTPAQAVERFRGELEGTPRSREAATYGLVLSLTAAGRADEAALELDSIWSTSPDRLEYIIADAEIEMARNRPAQAAEKLSRRLEVSPGNHPLTMAYATALMKNQQPHIAEEVLVAQSKRRPGDPGLWYLLAEVQGLSGNIVGLHQSRAEYFILNGALDEAKKQLTYALKLAGNNFHVSARINQRLEDVSRMQEQMEEF
;
A
#
# COMPACT_ATOMS: atom_id res chain seq x y z
N MET A 1 24.95 -14.81 -5.35
CA MET A 1 23.68 -14.24 -4.80
C MET A 1 23.93 -13.44 -3.53
N PHE A 2 23.18 -12.35 -3.32
CA PHE A 2 23.21 -11.55 -2.09
C PHE A 2 22.67 -12.32 -0.87
N SER A 3 23.04 -11.91 0.35
CA SER A 3 22.43 -12.45 1.58
C SER A 3 21.02 -11.89 1.78
N SER A 4 20.14 -12.64 2.46
CA SER A 4 18.78 -12.17 2.75
C SER A 4 18.78 -10.90 3.62
N GLU A 5 19.76 -10.76 4.50
CA GLU A 5 19.89 -9.56 5.33
C GLU A 5 20.34 -8.34 4.52
N PHE A 6 21.23 -8.52 3.54
CA PHE A 6 21.58 -7.45 2.60
C PHE A 6 20.36 -7.03 1.77
N GLU A 7 19.58 -7.98 1.25
CA GLU A 7 18.35 -7.68 0.51
C GLU A 7 17.32 -6.94 1.37
N TYR A 8 17.19 -7.32 2.65
CA TYR A 8 16.34 -6.63 3.59
C TYR A 8 16.77 -5.17 3.80
N GLN A 9 18.06 -4.93 4.07
CA GLN A 9 18.60 -3.57 4.26
C GLN A 9 18.44 -2.71 3.00
N LEU A 10 18.70 -3.30 1.83
CA LEU A 10 18.50 -2.66 0.54
C LEU A 10 17.03 -2.27 0.32
N GLY A 11 16.09 -3.17 0.61
CA GLY A 11 14.66 -2.90 0.51
C GLY A 11 14.19 -1.78 1.46
N ARG A 12 14.72 -1.73 2.68
CA ARG A 12 14.43 -0.64 3.62
C ARG A 12 14.99 0.71 3.13
N ALA A 13 16.20 0.73 2.57
CA ALA A 13 16.78 1.94 1.99
C ALA A 13 15.95 2.41 0.78
N TRP A 14 15.60 1.48 -0.11
CA TRP A 14 14.76 1.76 -1.27
C TRP A 14 13.39 2.31 -0.87
N LEU A 15 12.71 1.72 0.11
CA LEU A 15 11.38 2.18 0.51
C LEU A 15 11.39 3.61 1.07
N ARG A 16 12.45 3.99 1.81
CA ARG A 16 12.60 5.36 2.30
C ARG A 16 12.76 6.35 1.15
N GLU A 17 13.61 6.02 0.18
CA GLU A 17 13.82 6.86 -1.00
C GLU A 17 12.57 6.94 -1.86
N PHE A 18 11.87 5.82 -2.04
CA PHE A 18 10.61 5.77 -2.77
C PHE A 18 9.56 6.69 -2.15
N ARG A 19 9.36 6.62 -0.83
CA ARG A 19 8.40 7.48 -0.10
C ARG A 19 8.76 8.97 -0.14
N SER A 20 10.03 9.32 -0.40
CA SER A 20 10.45 10.72 -0.53
C SER A 20 10.05 11.34 -1.88
N GLN A 21 9.86 10.51 -2.91
CA GLN A 21 9.63 10.95 -4.29
C GLN A 21 8.22 10.66 -4.80
N VAL A 22 7.54 9.65 -4.24
CA VAL A 22 6.28 9.13 -4.77
C VAL A 22 5.13 9.44 -3.82
N PRO A 23 4.02 10.03 -4.31
CA PRO A 23 2.79 10.18 -3.53
C PRO A 23 2.27 8.82 -3.05
N THR A 24 1.91 8.76 -1.77
CA THR A 24 1.39 7.54 -1.14
C THR A 24 0.05 7.81 -0.48
N VAL A 25 -0.74 6.75 -0.35
CA VAL A 25 -2.05 6.76 0.30
C VAL A 25 -1.89 6.53 1.79
N ASP A 26 -2.49 7.40 2.60
CA ASP A 26 -2.57 7.29 4.06
C ASP A 26 -4.01 7.00 4.51
N ASP A 27 -4.52 5.83 4.09
CA ASP A 27 -5.82 5.30 4.50
C ASP A 27 -5.59 4.02 5.35
N PRO A 28 -5.79 4.11 6.68
CA PRO A 28 -5.60 2.98 7.58
C PRO A 28 -6.46 1.75 7.24
N LEU A 29 -7.70 1.94 6.77
CA LEU A 29 -8.60 0.84 6.40
C LEU A 29 -8.09 0.10 5.16
N LEU A 30 -7.73 0.85 4.12
CA LEU A 30 -7.18 0.28 2.89
C LEU A 30 -5.85 -0.43 3.17
N PHE A 31 -4.99 0.17 4.01
CA PHE A 31 -3.73 -0.43 4.42
C PHE A 31 -3.95 -1.75 5.17
N ASP A 32 -4.80 -1.78 6.19
CA ASP A 32 -5.06 -2.99 6.98
C ASP A 32 -5.66 -4.10 6.11
N TYR A 33 -6.60 -3.78 5.20
CA TYR A 33 -7.15 -4.72 4.23
C TYR A 33 -6.08 -5.35 3.32
N LEU A 34 -5.29 -4.50 2.64
CA LEU A 34 -4.26 -4.99 1.71
C LEU A 34 -3.16 -5.76 2.44
N GLU A 35 -2.79 -5.32 3.63
CA GLU A 35 -1.82 -6.01 4.46
C GLU A 35 -2.33 -7.39 4.90
N ASN A 36 -3.58 -7.49 5.34
CA ASN A 36 -4.20 -8.78 5.71
C ASN A 36 -4.25 -9.73 4.50
N LEU A 37 -4.61 -9.23 3.32
CA LEU A 37 -4.59 -10.02 2.08
C LEU A 37 -3.18 -10.50 1.73
N ILE A 38 -2.17 -9.62 1.82
CA ILE A 38 -0.77 -9.99 1.59
C ILE A 38 -0.32 -11.05 2.60
N TYR A 39 -0.61 -10.90 3.88
CA TYR A 39 -0.23 -11.89 4.89
C TYR A 39 -0.90 -13.25 4.67
N ARG A 40 -2.17 -13.26 4.24
CA ARG A 40 -2.86 -14.49 3.82
C ARG A 40 -2.08 -15.15 2.69
N LEU A 41 -1.74 -14.43 1.63
CA LEU A 41 -0.99 -14.97 0.49
C LEU A 41 0.41 -15.45 0.86
N VAL A 42 1.17 -14.64 1.61
CA VAL A 42 2.54 -14.97 2.04
C VAL A 42 2.56 -16.25 2.88
N THR A 43 1.55 -16.47 3.73
CA THR A 43 1.44 -17.68 4.56
C THR A 43 1.36 -18.96 3.73
N HIS A 44 0.74 -18.89 2.56
CA HIS A 44 0.57 -19.98 1.60
C HIS A 44 1.61 -19.97 0.46
N SER A 45 2.53 -19.01 0.48
CA SER A 45 3.58 -18.87 -0.54
C SER A 45 4.84 -19.67 -0.21
N LYS A 46 5.77 -19.73 -1.18
CA LYS A 46 7.13 -20.26 -1.00
C LYS A 46 8.14 -19.22 -0.48
N LEU A 47 7.66 -18.08 0.04
CA LEU A 47 8.55 -17.03 0.53
C LEU A 47 9.14 -17.41 1.89
N ASP A 48 10.48 -17.49 1.96
CA ASP A 48 11.22 -17.86 3.17
C ASP A 48 11.28 -16.71 4.18
N ASP A 49 11.70 -15.51 3.75
CA ASP A 49 11.75 -14.31 4.59
C ASP A 49 10.43 -13.56 4.49
N ARG A 50 9.64 -13.62 5.57
CA ARG A 50 8.29 -13.06 5.65
C ARG A 50 8.24 -11.67 6.28
N ARG A 51 9.39 -10.98 6.38
CA ARG A 51 9.42 -9.55 6.73
C ARG A 51 8.90 -8.75 5.54
N ILE A 52 7.63 -8.35 5.61
CA ILE A 52 6.96 -7.62 4.53
C ILE A 52 6.67 -6.18 4.96
N ASP A 53 6.88 -5.26 4.03
CA ASP A 53 6.42 -3.87 4.14
C ASP A 53 5.56 -3.53 2.93
N LEU A 54 4.40 -2.94 3.19
CA LEU A 54 3.47 -2.45 2.17
C LEU A 54 3.68 -0.95 1.91
N VAL A 55 3.59 -0.55 0.65
CA VAL A 55 3.37 0.83 0.24
C VAL A 55 2.22 0.92 -0.75
N ILE A 56 1.27 1.81 -0.48
CA ILE A 56 0.17 2.09 -1.39
C ILE A 56 0.50 3.40 -2.10
N VAL A 57 0.58 3.34 -3.42
CA VAL A 57 0.90 4.47 -4.29
C VAL A 57 -0.41 5.11 -4.72
N ASP A 58 -0.50 6.43 -4.57
CA ASP A 58 -1.64 7.20 -5.08
C ASP A 58 -1.49 7.37 -6.60
N ASN A 59 -2.03 6.43 -7.35
CA ASN A 59 -1.94 6.41 -8.80
C ASN A 59 -3.07 5.56 -9.42
N PRO A 60 -3.88 6.13 -10.34
CA PRO A 60 -5.00 5.43 -10.95
C PRO A 60 -4.60 4.32 -11.94
N THR A 61 -3.31 4.18 -12.27
CA THR A 61 -2.83 3.14 -13.19
C THR A 61 -2.90 1.74 -12.57
N LEU A 62 -3.04 0.72 -13.43
CA LEU A 62 -2.88 -0.67 -13.03
C LEU A 62 -1.39 -0.96 -12.83
N ASN A 63 -0.95 -1.01 -11.58
CA ASN A 63 0.40 -1.45 -11.25
C ASN A 63 0.50 -2.08 -9.85
N ALA A 64 1.46 -3.00 -9.73
CA ALA A 64 1.99 -3.52 -8.49
C ALA A 64 3.44 -3.93 -8.74
N PHE A 65 4.25 -3.96 -7.71
CA PHE A 65 5.64 -4.38 -7.80
C PHE A 65 6.11 -4.98 -6.48
N ALA A 66 7.15 -5.80 -6.55
CA ALA A 66 7.94 -6.16 -5.39
C ALA A 66 9.42 -5.91 -5.61
N VAL A 67 10.09 -5.39 -4.58
CA VAL A 67 11.55 -5.21 -4.57
C VAL A 67 12.17 -6.07 -3.47
N PRO A 68 13.47 -6.43 -3.58
CA PRO A 68 14.15 -7.24 -2.58
C PRO A 68 13.96 -6.74 -1.15
N GLY A 69 13.98 -7.68 -0.19
CA GLY A 69 13.76 -7.33 1.22
C GLY A 69 12.29 -7.19 1.61
N GLY A 70 11.38 -7.74 0.80
CA GLY A 70 9.97 -7.90 1.14
C GLY A 70 9.14 -6.62 1.04
N VAL A 71 9.57 -5.63 0.25
CA VAL A 71 8.70 -4.47 -0.03
C VAL A 71 7.73 -4.85 -1.15
N ILE A 72 6.44 -4.65 -0.91
CA ILE A 72 5.39 -4.78 -1.92
C ILE A 72 4.73 -3.42 -2.09
N GLY A 73 4.70 -2.94 -3.33
CA GLY A 73 4.02 -1.71 -3.72
C GLY A 73 2.78 -2.00 -4.54
N ILE A 74 1.71 -1.25 -4.27
CA ILE A 74 0.42 -1.39 -4.96
C ILE A 74 -0.05 -0.01 -5.36
N HIS A 75 -0.37 0.21 -6.63
CA HIS A 75 -1.11 1.41 -7.02
C HIS A 75 -2.57 1.25 -6.60
N ASN A 76 -3.15 2.24 -5.90
CA ASN A 76 -4.57 2.18 -5.50
C ASN A 76 -5.48 1.92 -6.70
N GLY A 77 -5.14 2.45 -7.89
CA GLY A 77 -5.80 2.19 -9.16
C GLY A 77 -5.97 0.71 -9.50
N LEU A 78 -5.07 -0.19 -9.08
CA LEU A 78 -5.18 -1.64 -9.31
C LEU A 78 -6.52 -2.20 -8.82
N LEU A 79 -7.05 -1.71 -7.70
CA LEU A 79 -8.34 -2.13 -7.16
C LEU A 79 -9.51 -1.76 -8.08
N LEU A 80 -9.35 -0.76 -8.95
CA LEU A 80 -10.38 -0.39 -9.92
C LEU A 80 -10.39 -1.34 -11.12
N TRP A 81 -9.25 -1.94 -11.44
CA TRP A 81 -9.09 -2.89 -12.55
C TRP A 81 -9.48 -4.31 -12.17
N ALA A 82 -9.17 -4.77 -10.96
CA ALA A 82 -9.63 -6.06 -10.46
C ALA A 82 -11.12 -5.98 -10.07
N GLU A 83 -11.95 -6.91 -10.55
CA GLU A 83 -13.38 -6.95 -10.25
C GLU A 83 -13.68 -7.70 -8.95
N THR A 84 -12.81 -8.65 -8.55
CA THR A 84 -12.89 -9.43 -7.31
C THR A 84 -11.59 -9.37 -6.51
N GLU A 85 -11.67 -9.70 -5.21
CA GLU A 85 -10.48 -9.84 -4.35
C GLU A 85 -9.50 -10.86 -4.94
N ASP A 86 -10.02 -11.99 -5.44
CA ASP A 86 -9.19 -13.08 -5.99
C ASP A 86 -8.36 -12.65 -7.21
N GLU A 87 -8.88 -11.71 -8.01
CA GLU A 87 -8.14 -11.14 -9.15
C GLU A 87 -7.06 -10.17 -8.71
N LEU A 88 -7.33 -9.33 -7.69
CA LEU A 88 -6.30 -8.54 -7.03
C LEU A 88 -5.22 -9.44 -6.45
N ALA A 89 -5.64 -10.49 -5.73
CA ALA A 89 -4.77 -11.47 -5.09
C ALA A 89 -3.89 -12.22 -6.10
N THR A 90 -4.37 -12.42 -7.35
CA THR A 90 -3.54 -12.96 -8.43
C THR A 90 -2.32 -12.08 -8.67
N VAL A 91 -2.50 -10.77 -8.79
CA VAL A 91 -1.40 -9.83 -9.04
C VAL A 91 -0.44 -9.81 -7.85
N LEU A 92 -0.97 -9.78 -6.63
CA LEU A 92 -0.14 -9.79 -5.41
C LEU A 92 0.63 -11.11 -5.25
N ALA A 93 0.00 -12.26 -5.54
CA ALA A 93 0.63 -13.56 -5.48
C ALA A 93 1.72 -13.71 -6.56
N HIS A 94 1.56 -13.07 -7.72
CA HIS A 94 2.57 -12.98 -8.76
C HIS A 94 3.81 -12.21 -8.26
N GLU A 95 3.62 -11.05 -7.63
CA GLU A 95 4.71 -10.27 -7.03
C GLU A 95 5.40 -11.03 -5.87
N ILE A 96 4.63 -11.70 -5.02
CA ILE A 96 5.18 -12.58 -3.97
C ILE A 96 5.98 -13.74 -4.60
N ALA A 97 5.54 -14.28 -5.75
CA ALA A 97 6.29 -15.29 -6.46
C ALA A 97 7.65 -14.75 -6.96
N HIS A 98 7.70 -13.52 -7.47
CA HIS A 98 8.97 -12.86 -7.83
C HIS A 98 9.94 -12.76 -6.64
N LEU A 99 9.44 -12.41 -5.44
CA LEU A 99 10.23 -12.40 -4.21
C LEU A 99 10.70 -13.80 -3.82
N SER A 100 9.79 -14.77 -3.78
CA SER A 100 10.10 -16.14 -3.35
C SER A 100 11.15 -16.81 -4.24
N GLN A 101 11.11 -16.54 -5.55
CA GLN A 101 12.07 -17.08 -6.51
C GLN A 101 13.32 -16.22 -6.67
N ARG A 102 13.40 -15.12 -5.91
CA ARG A 102 14.52 -14.16 -5.90
C ARG A 102 14.90 -13.74 -7.33
N HIS A 103 13.89 -13.48 -8.17
CA HIS A 103 14.07 -13.16 -9.60
C HIS A 103 14.97 -11.94 -9.79
N PHE A 104 14.89 -10.94 -8.91
CA PHE A 104 15.81 -9.80 -8.88
C PHE A 104 17.27 -10.25 -8.72
N SER A 105 17.56 -11.02 -7.67
CA SER A 105 18.93 -11.38 -7.29
C SER A 105 19.55 -12.35 -8.28
N ARG A 106 18.75 -13.29 -8.81
CA ARG A 106 19.15 -14.16 -9.92
C ARG A 106 19.38 -13.35 -11.20
N GLY A 107 18.58 -12.30 -11.44
CA GLY A 107 18.75 -11.38 -12.58
C GLY A 107 20.05 -10.57 -12.50
N VAL A 108 20.37 -10.00 -11.33
CA VAL A 108 21.64 -9.28 -11.10
C VAL A 108 22.83 -10.24 -11.25
N GLU A 109 22.73 -11.45 -10.68
CA GLU A 109 23.77 -12.48 -10.81
C GLU A 109 23.92 -12.96 -12.26
N PHE A 110 22.83 -13.02 -13.04
CA PHE A 110 22.89 -13.34 -14.46
C PHE A 110 23.61 -12.24 -15.27
N GLN A 111 23.47 -10.97 -14.87
CA GLN A 111 24.21 -9.85 -15.46
C GLN A 111 25.68 -9.76 -14.98
N GLN A 112 26.01 -10.45 -13.89
CA GLN A 112 27.32 -10.90 -13.39
C GLN A 112 28.54 -9.94 -13.36
N LYS A 113 28.43 -8.64 -13.69
CA LYS A 113 29.56 -7.68 -13.63
C LYS A 113 29.14 -6.25 -13.26
N LEU A 114 28.37 -6.08 -12.20
CA LEU A 114 27.91 -4.75 -11.79
C LEU A 114 28.55 -4.36 -10.44
N GLN A 115 29.43 -3.36 -10.52
CA GLN A 115 29.97 -2.58 -9.39
C GLN A 115 28.81 -1.91 -8.63
N PRO A 116 28.96 -1.53 -7.34
CA PRO A 116 27.91 -0.95 -6.49
C PRO A 116 27.04 0.12 -7.19
N VAL A 117 27.66 0.99 -7.99
CA VAL A 117 27.03 2.07 -8.77
C VAL A 117 25.85 1.62 -9.66
N ALA A 118 25.83 0.36 -10.11
CA ALA A 118 24.75 -0.15 -10.95
C ALA A 118 23.54 -0.68 -10.15
N LEU A 119 23.68 -0.93 -8.84
CA LEU A 119 22.55 -1.28 -7.97
C LEU A 119 21.71 -0.04 -7.65
N ALA A 120 22.33 1.07 -7.22
CA ALA A 120 21.66 2.36 -7.07
C ALA A 120 20.97 2.82 -8.36
N ALA A 121 21.65 2.76 -9.50
CA ALA A 121 21.05 3.15 -10.78
C ALA A 121 19.82 2.31 -11.17
N MET A 122 19.82 1.02 -10.81
CA MET A 122 18.68 0.13 -11.06
C MET A 122 17.53 0.37 -10.08
N LEU A 123 17.83 0.65 -8.81
CA LEU A 123 16.82 1.00 -7.81
C LEU A 123 16.16 2.36 -8.10
N ALA A 124 16.94 3.33 -8.57
CA ALA A 124 16.44 4.61 -9.05
C ALA A 124 15.54 4.45 -10.29
N SER A 125 15.83 3.47 -11.17
CA SER A 125 14.97 3.21 -12.32
C SER A 125 13.60 2.66 -11.93
N PHE A 126 13.48 1.90 -10.83
CA PHE A 126 12.18 1.49 -10.28
C PHE A 126 11.35 2.68 -9.78
N VAL A 127 11.98 3.67 -9.14
CA VAL A 127 11.29 4.90 -8.71
C VAL A 127 10.78 5.67 -9.94
N LEU A 128 11.61 5.78 -10.99
CA LEU A 128 11.21 6.42 -12.25
C LEU A 128 10.10 5.65 -12.97
N MET A 129 10.14 4.31 -13.00
CA MET A 129 9.08 3.50 -13.61
C MET A 129 7.75 3.58 -12.85
N ALA A 130 7.79 3.81 -11.53
CA ALA A 130 6.59 4.00 -10.71
C ALA A 130 6.00 5.42 -10.82
N THR A 131 6.77 6.40 -11.31
CA THR A 131 6.38 7.83 -11.36
C THR A 131 6.24 8.42 -12.76
N ALA A 132 6.90 7.84 -13.78
CA ALA A 132 6.92 8.35 -15.13
C ALA A 132 6.81 7.22 -16.17
N GLY A 133 5.88 7.36 -17.11
CA GLY A 133 5.76 6.47 -18.26
C GLY A 133 7.07 6.39 -19.05
N GLY A 134 7.65 5.18 -19.11
CA GLY A 134 9.04 4.90 -19.48
C GLY A 134 9.45 5.07 -20.96
N ASP A 135 9.13 6.18 -21.62
CA ASP A 135 9.49 6.42 -23.03
C ASP A 135 10.95 6.82 -23.27
N ALA A 136 11.79 6.88 -22.24
CA ALA A 136 13.18 7.32 -22.38
C ALA A 136 14.15 6.13 -22.47
N GLY A 137 14.32 5.57 -23.67
CA GLY A 137 15.64 5.12 -24.11
C GLY A 137 15.72 3.75 -24.77
N MET A 138 15.71 3.72 -26.11
CA MET A 138 16.34 2.65 -26.89
C MET A 138 16.63 3.12 -28.33
N ALA A 139 17.85 3.59 -28.63
CA ALA A 139 18.30 3.76 -30.02
C ALA A 139 19.83 3.73 -30.19
N ALA A 140 20.41 2.53 -30.18
CA ALA A 140 21.64 2.14 -30.91
C ALA A 140 21.99 0.68 -30.54
N LEU A 141 21.87 -0.28 -31.47
CA LEU A 141 22.20 -1.69 -31.17
C LEU A 141 23.13 -2.30 -32.22
N SER A 142 24.23 -2.90 -31.75
CA SER A 142 25.07 -3.83 -32.50
C SER A 142 24.53 -5.27 -32.35
N ALA A 143 24.96 -6.20 -33.21
CA ALA A 143 24.49 -7.59 -33.19
C ALA A 143 24.76 -8.33 -31.84
N THR A 144 25.89 -8.02 -31.18
CA THR A 144 26.22 -8.54 -29.84
C THR A 144 25.28 -7.97 -28.77
N GLN A 145 24.92 -6.69 -28.88
CA GLN A 145 23.98 -6.05 -27.96
C GLN A 145 22.56 -6.61 -28.16
N ALA A 146 22.16 -6.93 -29.39
CA ALA A 146 20.89 -7.58 -29.70
C ALA A 146 20.80 -9.01 -29.14
N ALA A 147 21.88 -9.79 -29.18
CA ALA A 147 21.92 -11.14 -28.59
C ALA A 147 21.82 -11.09 -27.05
N ALA A 148 22.53 -10.17 -26.40
CA ALA A 148 22.43 -9.94 -24.96
C ALA A 148 21.03 -9.48 -24.54
N GLN A 149 20.42 -8.58 -25.32
CA GLN A 149 19.04 -8.13 -25.10
C GLN A 149 18.04 -9.26 -25.30
N SER A 150 18.19 -10.07 -26.35
CA SER A 150 17.33 -11.25 -26.60
C SER A 150 17.42 -12.26 -25.46
N SER A 151 18.63 -12.53 -24.94
CA SER A 151 18.83 -13.41 -23.79
C SER A 151 18.21 -12.87 -22.51
N ALA A 152 18.32 -11.56 -22.25
CA ALA A 152 17.68 -10.91 -21.11
C ALA A 152 16.14 -10.96 -21.20
N LEU A 153 15.59 -10.75 -22.40
CA LEU A 153 14.15 -10.86 -22.66
C LEU A 153 13.63 -12.30 -22.53
N GLN A 154 14.41 -13.31 -22.95
CA GLN A 154 14.06 -14.71 -22.74
C GLN A 154 14.11 -15.11 -21.26
N TYR A 155 15.14 -14.67 -20.54
CA TYR A 155 15.28 -14.88 -19.10
C TYR A 155 14.09 -14.26 -18.33
N SER A 156 13.72 -13.03 -18.67
CA SER A 156 12.52 -12.36 -18.13
C SER A 156 11.24 -13.15 -18.43
N ARG A 157 11.03 -13.65 -19.65
CA ARG A 157 9.85 -14.49 -19.97
C ARG A 157 9.80 -15.79 -19.18
N GLY A 158 10.94 -16.41 -18.90
CA GLY A 158 11.04 -17.59 -18.04
C GLY A 158 10.60 -17.28 -16.61
N ASN A 159 11.06 -16.16 -16.06
CA ASN A 159 10.67 -15.68 -14.73
C ASN A 159 9.18 -15.38 -14.64
N GLU A 160 8.58 -14.77 -15.66
CA GLU A 160 7.13 -14.51 -15.71
C GLU A 160 6.32 -15.80 -15.67
N GLN A 161 6.69 -16.83 -16.47
CA GLN A 161 6.01 -18.12 -16.44
C GLN A 161 6.21 -18.85 -15.11
N GLU A 162 7.38 -18.72 -14.49
CA GLU A 162 7.65 -19.27 -13.16
C GLU A 162 6.79 -18.59 -12.09
N ALA A 163 6.71 -17.25 -12.12
CA ALA A 163 5.89 -16.44 -11.23
C ALA A 163 4.39 -16.73 -11.39
N ASP A 164 3.86 -16.80 -12.63
CA ASP A 164 2.46 -17.16 -12.91
C ASP A 164 2.08 -18.48 -12.23
N ARG A 165 2.96 -19.48 -12.32
CA ARG A 165 2.69 -20.83 -11.83
C ARG A 165 2.70 -20.90 -10.32
N ILE A 166 3.67 -20.23 -9.70
CA ILE A 166 3.84 -20.22 -8.25
C ILE A 166 2.80 -19.31 -7.60
N GLY A 167 2.52 -18.14 -8.19
CA GLY A 167 1.46 -17.24 -7.75
C GLY A 167 0.10 -17.92 -7.85
N MET A 168 -0.19 -18.60 -8.97
CA MET A 168 -1.42 -19.37 -9.10
C MET A 168 -1.53 -20.50 -8.07
N GLN A 169 -0.44 -21.19 -7.74
CA GLN A 169 -0.45 -22.18 -6.67
C GLN A 169 -0.73 -21.52 -5.31
N THR A 170 -0.15 -20.34 -5.07
CA THR A 170 -0.33 -19.59 -3.81
C THR A 170 -1.78 -19.18 -3.60
N ILE A 171 -2.47 -18.65 -4.62
CA ILE A 171 -3.89 -18.28 -4.49
C ILE A 171 -4.78 -19.51 -4.24
N VAL A 172 -4.47 -20.65 -4.90
CA VAL A 172 -5.19 -21.91 -4.70
C VAL A 172 -5.00 -22.41 -3.27
N ASP A 173 -3.75 -22.41 -2.79
CA ASP A 173 -3.42 -22.87 -1.44
C ASP A 173 -4.03 -21.96 -0.35
N ALA A 174 -4.25 -20.67 -0.67
CA ALA A 174 -4.95 -19.70 0.15
C ALA A 174 -6.49 -19.80 0.07
N GLY A 175 -7.03 -20.73 -0.72
CA GLY A 175 -8.47 -20.97 -0.87
C GLY A 175 -9.22 -19.95 -1.74
N LEU A 176 -8.51 -19.25 -2.63
CA LEU A 176 -9.07 -18.29 -3.59
C LEU A 176 -9.41 -18.96 -4.93
N ASP A 177 -10.24 -18.30 -5.76
CA ASP A 177 -10.69 -18.84 -7.05
C ASP A 177 -9.52 -19.06 -8.03
N PRO A 178 -9.25 -20.31 -8.45
CA PRO A 178 -8.25 -20.60 -9.47
C PRO A 178 -8.53 -19.95 -10.84
N GLN A 179 -9.78 -19.56 -11.12
CA GLN A 179 -10.17 -18.87 -12.36
C GLN A 179 -9.85 -17.37 -12.33
N ALA A 180 -9.53 -16.80 -11.15
CA ALA A 180 -9.19 -15.39 -11.04
C ALA A 180 -7.91 -15.04 -11.81
N ALA A 181 -6.93 -15.94 -11.85
CA ALA A 181 -5.69 -15.72 -12.58
C ALA A 181 -5.87 -15.53 -14.09
N PRO A 182 -6.51 -16.46 -14.83
CA PRO A 182 -6.81 -16.22 -16.24
C PRO A 182 -7.78 -15.05 -16.45
N ALA A 183 -8.76 -14.84 -15.57
CA ALA A 183 -9.70 -13.71 -15.69
C ALA A 183 -8.99 -12.36 -15.61
N MET A 184 -8.09 -12.19 -14.64
CA MET A 184 -7.32 -10.96 -14.48
C MET A 184 -6.39 -10.72 -15.68
N PHE A 185 -5.70 -11.76 -16.18
CA PHE A 185 -4.84 -11.63 -17.35
C PHE A 185 -5.63 -11.30 -18.63
N GLU A 186 -6.80 -11.91 -18.81
CA GLU A 186 -7.69 -11.59 -19.92
C GLU A 186 -8.16 -10.13 -19.85
N ARG A 187 -8.47 -9.62 -18.64
CA ARG A 187 -8.82 -8.22 -18.44
C ARG A 187 -7.66 -7.28 -18.76
N MET A 188 -6.45 -7.59 -18.32
CA MET A 188 -5.24 -6.84 -18.67
C MET A 188 -5.00 -6.82 -20.19
N LEU A 189 -5.19 -7.96 -20.88
CA LEU A 189 -5.07 -8.05 -22.33
C LEU A 189 -6.18 -7.26 -23.04
N HIS A 190 -7.40 -7.28 -22.51
CA HIS A 190 -8.50 -6.48 -23.04
C HIS A 190 -8.19 -4.99 -22.90
N ALA A 191 -7.73 -4.55 -21.73
CA ALA A 191 -7.32 -3.16 -21.48
C ALA A 191 -6.31 -2.66 -22.51
N THR A 192 -5.30 -3.47 -22.86
CA THR A 192 -4.29 -3.09 -23.85
C THR A 192 -4.81 -3.01 -25.28
N ARG A 193 -5.75 -3.86 -25.68
CA ARG A 193 -6.29 -3.91 -27.06
C ARG A 193 -7.14 -2.69 -27.41
N TYR A 194 -7.84 -2.12 -26.43
CA TYR A 194 -8.71 -0.96 -26.64
C TYR A 194 -8.03 0.38 -26.31
N SER A 195 -6.85 0.36 -25.69
CA SER A 195 -6.00 1.54 -25.53
C SER A 195 -5.35 1.91 -26.86
N LYS A 196 -5.83 2.99 -27.50
CA LYS A 196 -5.17 3.57 -28.68
C LYS A 196 -3.79 4.12 -28.26
N ASN A 197 -2.73 3.38 -28.54
CA ASN A 197 -1.31 3.78 -28.60
C ASN A 197 -0.62 4.47 -27.40
N GLU A 198 -1.26 4.79 -26.27
CA GLU A 198 -0.57 5.51 -25.16
C GLU A 198 -0.79 4.97 -23.74
N GLN A 199 -1.57 3.90 -23.54
CA GLN A 199 -1.88 3.41 -22.18
C GLN A 199 -1.81 1.88 -22.09
N ILE A 200 -0.64 1.31 -22.42
CA ILE A 200 -0.32 -0.03 -21.90
C ILE A 200 -0.18 0.13 -20.38
N PRO A 201 -0.97 -0.62 -19.56
CA PRO A 201 -0.79 -0.68 -18.12
C PRO A 201 0.68 -0.76 -17.72
N GLU A 202 1.11 0.02 -16.73
CA GLU A 202 2.50 0.04 -16.28
C GLU A 202 2.97 -1.35 -15.86
N PHE A 203 2.10 -2.12 -15.20
CA PHE A 203 2.35 -3.52 -14.88
C PHE A 203 2.78 -4.35 -16.10
N LEU A 204 2.17 -4.14 -17.27
CA LEU A 204 2.48 -4.92 -18.47
C LEU A 204 3.77 -4.49 -19.17
N ARG A 205 4.35 -3.36 -18.76
CA ARG A 205 5.67 -2.92 -19.24
C ARG A 205 6.78 -3.69 -18.52
N SER A 206 6.65 -3.90 -17.21
CA SER A 206 7.57 -4.74 -16.42
C SER A 206 7.25 -6.24 -16.53
N HIS A 207 5.98 -6.59 -16.73
CA HIS A 207 5.49 -7.97 -16.82
C HIS A 207 4.78 -8.22 -18.17
N PRO A 208 5.51 -8.40 -19.28
CA PRO A 208 4.90 -8.59 -20.59
C PRO A 208 3.95 -9.80 -20.62
N LEU A 209 2.67 -9.54 -20.85
CA LEU A 209 1.65 -10.57 -20.97
C LEU A 209 1.59 -11.11 -22.40
N SER A 210 1.46 -12.42 -22.55
CA SER A 210 1.33 -13.09 -23.84
C SER A 210 0.14 -14.06 -23.84
N GLU A 211 -0.39 -14.37 -25.02
CA GLU A 211 -1.46 -15.37 -25.17
C GLU A 211 -1.04 -16.75 -24.62
N ASN A 212 0.25 -17.08 -24.67
CA ASN A 212 0.80 -18.31 -24.09
C ASN A 212 0.68 -18.34 -22.56
N ARG A 213 0.90 -17.20 -21.87
CA ARG A 213 0.74 -17.11 -20.41
C ARG A 213 -0.73 -17.30 -20.02
N ILE A 214 -1.65 -16.64 -20.73
CA ILE A 214 -3.10 -16.80 -20.54
C ILE A 214 -3.54 -18.25 -20.80
N ALA A 215 -3.01 -18.90 -21.84
CA ALA A 215 -3.31 -20.29 -22.13
C ALA A 215 -2.77 -21.23 -21.04
N ASP A 216 -1.57 -21.00 -20.50
CA ASP A 216 -1.00 -21.79 -19.39
C ASP A 216 -1.83 -21.64 -18.12
N THR A 217 -2.18 -20.41 -17.71
CA THR A 217 -3.01 -20.18 -16.51
C THR A 217 -4.40 -20.78 -16.66
N ARG A 218 -5.04 -20.65 -17.84
CA ARG A 218 -6.34 -21.28 -18.11
C ARG A 218 -6.26 -22.81 -18.06
N ASN A 219 -5.21 -23.41 -18.63
CA ASN A 219 -5.02 -24.87 -18.59
C ASN A 219 -4.79 -25.40 -17.18
N ARG A 220 -4.15 -24.60 -16.32
CA ARG A 220 -3.96 -24.91 -14.90
C ARG A 220 -5.24 -24.75 -14.10
N ALA A 221 -5.99 -23.67 -14.34
CA ALA A 221 -7.25 -23.38 -13.65
C ALA A 221 -8.26 -24.52 -13.84
N ARG A 222 -8.29 -25.14 -15.02
CA ARG A 222 -9.14 -26.29 -15.35
C ARG A 222 -8.89 -27.55 -14.50
N LYS A 223 -7.76 -27.63 -13.79
CA LYS A 223 -7.47 -28.75 -12.89
C LYS A 223 -8.19 -28.63 -11.55
N TYR A 224 -8.74 -27.46 -11.27
CA TYR A 224 -9.45 -27.17 -10.03
C TYR A 224 -10.96 -27.07 -10.27
N PRO A 225 -11.80 -27.37 -9.26
CA PRO A 225 -13.22 -27.13 -9.34
C PRO A 225 -13.50 -25.66 -9.67
N LYS A 226 -14.53 -25.42 -10.49
CA LYS A 226 -15.03 -24.06 -10.66
C LYS A 226 -15.73 -23.63 -9.38
N THR A 227 -15.26 -22.56 -8.78
CA THR A 227 -15.98 -21.82 -7.75
C THR A 227 -16.73 -20.66 -8.41
N THR A 228 -17.86 -20.27 -7.83
CA THR A 228 -18.51 -18.98 -8.12
C THR A 228 -18.41 -18.19 -6.82
N PRO A 229 -17.33 -17.41 -6.61
CA PRO A 229 -17.24 -16.57 -5.44
C PRO A 229 -18.35 -15.52 -5.51
N GLU A 230 -19.08 -15.34 -4.42
CA GLU A 230 -19.88 -14.12 -4.25
C GLU A 230 -18.92 -12.92 -4.18
N PRO A 231 -19.32 -11.74 -4.69
CA PRO A 231 -18.49 -10.54 -4.57
C PRO A 231 -18.15 -10.28 -3.11
N ASP A 232 -16.86 -10.32 -2.77
CA ASP A 232 -16.41 -9.99 -1.43
C ASP A 232 -16.76 -8.53 -1.11
N LEU A 233 -17.61 -8.32 -0.11
CA LEU A 233 -18.13 -6.99 0.20
C LEU A 233 -17.01 -6.07 0.69
N GLU A 234 -16.10 -6.56 1.53
CA GLU A 234 -14.98 -5.77 2.08
C GLU A 234 -14.11 -5.22 0.94
N TYR A 235 -13.78 -6.06 -0.05
CA TYR A 235 -13.11 -5.63 -1.26
C TYR A 235 -13.89 -4.54 -2.01
N GLN A 236 -15.19 -4.69 -2.21
CA GLN A 236 -15.99 -3.66 -2.89
C GLN A 236 -16.05 -2.35 -2.08
N LEU A 237 -16.04 -2.40 -0.74
CA LEU A 237 -15.95 -1.20 0.11
C LEU A 237 -14.60 -0.50 -0.05
N MET A 238 -13.50 -1.27 -0.13
CA MET A 238 -12.17 -0.70 -0.41
C MET A 238 -12.09 -0.10 -1.81
N ARG A 239 -12.71 -0.71 -2.82
CA ARG A 239 -12.84 -0.09 -4.15
C ARG A 239 -13.61 1.23 -4.09
N ALA A 240 -14.68 1.31 -3.30
CA ALA A 240 -15.41 2.55 -3.11
C ALA A 240 -14.54 3.64 -2.46
N ARG A 241 -13.70 3.29 -1.46
CA ARG A 241 -12.69 4.20 -0.88
C ARG A 241 -11.69 4.72 -1.91
N VAL A 242 -11.10 3.81 -2.69
CA VAL A 242 -10.17 4.19 -3.77
C VAL A 242 -10.83 5.09 -4.81
N ILE A 243 -12.10 4.84 -5.16
CA ILE A 243 -12.84 5.74 -6.06
C ILE A 243 -12.96 7.14 -5.46
N THR A 244 -13.28 7.26 -4.16
CA THR A 244 -13.38 8.57 -3.50
C THR A 244 -12.04 9.31 -3.44
N GLU A 245 -10.95 8.58 -3.25
CA GLU A 245 -9.60 9.12 -3.20
C GLU A 245 -9.13 9.62 -4.57
N LEU A 246 -9.33 8.83 -5.63
CA LEU A 246 -8.91 9.15 -6.99
C LEU A 246 -9.82 10.15 -7.72
N THR A 247 -10.89 10.62 -7.07
CA THR A 247 -11.79 11.62 -7.66
C THR A 247 -11.38 13.03 -7.23
N ASP A 248 -11.21 13.94 -8.18
CA ASP A 248 -10.66 15.29 -7.92
C ASP A 248 -11.43 16.10 -6.87
N THR A 249 -12.76 15.90 -6.78
CA THR A 249 -13.59 16.63 -5.82
C THR A 249 -14.67 15.75 -5.19
N PRO A 250 -15.04 15.98 -3.92
CA PRO A 250 -16.13 15.26 -3.28
C PRO A 250 -17.46 15.35 -4.03
N ALA A 251 -17.75 16.49 -4.68
CA ALA A 251 -18.97 16.67 -5.44
C ALA A 251 -19.05 15.76 -6.68
N GLN A 252 -17.94 15.59 -7.39
CA GLN A 252 -17.86 14.64 -8.51
C GLN A 252 -18.02 13.19 -8.03
N ALA A 253 -17.44 12.85 -6.86
CA ALA A 253 -17.59 11.51 -6.29
C ALA A 253 -19.06 11.22 -5.90
N VAL A 254 -19.77 12.21 -5.34
CA VAL A 254 -21.22 12.11 -5.08
C VAL A 254 -22.00 11.83 -6.37
N GLU A 255 -21.78 12.60 -7.43
CA GLU A 255 -22.48 12.41 -8.70
C GLU A 255 -22.18 11.04 -9.32
N ARG A 256 -20.92 10.58 -9.22
CA ARG A 256 -20.52 9.25 -9.68
C ARG A 256 -21.29 8.14 -8.97
N PHE A 257 -21.31 8.12 -7.63
CA PHE A 257 -22.00 7.05 -6.90
C PHE A 257 -23.52 7.12 -7.02
N ARG A 258 -24.11 8.32 -7.15
CA ARG A 258 -25.53 8.45 -7.50
C ARG A 258 -25.85 7.83 -8.85
N GLY A 259 -25.06 8.15 -9.87
CA GLY A 259 -25.20 7.53 -11.19
C GLY A 259 -25.04 6.01 -11.15
N GLU A 260 -24.12 5.49 -10.34
CA GLU A 260 -23.95 4.05 -10.15
C GLU A 260 -25.19 3.40 -9.50
N LEU A 261 -25.79 4.05 -8.50
CA LEU A 261 -26.99 3.58 -7.78
C LEU A 261 -28.28 3.65 -8.61
N GLU A 262 -28.35 4.57 -9.58
CA GLU A 262 -29.42 4.66 -10.58
C GLU A 262 -29.34 3.52 -11.61
N GLY A 263 -28.14 3.03 -11.88
CA GLY A 263 -27.88 1.93 -12.79
C GLY A 263 -28.00 0.54 -12.16
N THR A 264 -27.12 -0.37 -12.58
CA THR A 264 -26.98 -1.71 -11.99
C THR A 264 -25.60 -1.79 -11.34
N PRO A 265 -25.46 -1.32 -10.08
CA PRO A 265 -24.18 -1.34 -9.38
C PRO A 265 -23.71 -2.78 -9.18
N ARG A 266 -22.39 -3.00 -9.20
CA ARG A 266 -21.83 -4.34 -8.91
C ARG A 266 -22.12 -4.76 -7.47
N SER A 267 -22.02 -3.82 -6.54
CA SER A 267 -22.48 -3.95 -5.17
C SER A 267 -23.22 -2.67 -4.80
N ARG A 268 -24.54 -2.78 -4.62
CA ARG A 268 -25.35 -1.63 -4.21
C ARG A 268 -24.92 -1.11 -2.84
N GLU A 269 -24.60 -2.01 -1.93
CA GLU A 269 -24.11 -1.67 -0.59
C GLU A 269 -22.78 -0.92 -0.64
N ALA A 270 -21.84 -1.33 -1.49
CA ALA A 270 -20.58 -0.61 -1.66
C ALA A 270 -20.74 0.73 -2.38
N ALA A 271 -21.63 0.83 -3.36
CA ALA A 271 -21.93 2.10 -4.01
C ALA A 271 -22.59 3.10 -3.04
N THR A 272 -23.49 2.64 -2.17
CA THR A 272 -24.05 3.44 -1.08
C THR A 272 -22.96 3.86 -0.09
N TYR A 273 -22.06 2.95 0.30
CA TYR A 273 -20.93 3.30 1.16
C TYR A 273 -20.03 4.38 0.52
N GLY A 274 -19.70 4.26 -0.76
CA GLY A 274 -18.96 5.29 -1.50
C GLY A 274 -19.68 6.64 -1.53
N LEU A 275 -21.01 6.63 -1.67
CA LEU A 275 -21.85 7.83 -1.57
C LEU A 275 -21.77 8.45 -0.15
N VAL A 276 -21.82 7.65 0.90
CA VAL A 276 -21.67 8.10 2.31
C VAL A 276 -20.35 8.84 2.49
N LEU A 277 -19.23 8.24 2.06
CA LEU A 277 -17.91 8.85 2.15
C LEU A 277 -17.84 10.17 1.37
N SER A 278 -18.36 10.17 0.15
CA SER A 278 -18.38 11.34 -0.74
C SER A 278 -19.22 12.50 -0.17
N LEU A 279 -20.40 12.19 0.38
CA LEU A 279 -21.28 13.18 1.02
C LEU A 279 -20.65 13.75 2.28
N THR A 280 -20.00 12.91 3.08
CA THR A 280 -19.27 13.34 4.29
C THR A 280 -18.15 14.30 3.93
N ALA A 281 -17.33 13.95 2.94
CA ALA A 281 -16.25 14.81 2.43
C ALA A 281 -16.78 16.10 1.79
N ALA A 282 -17.97 16.08 1.20
CA ALA A 282 -18.64 17.26 0.65
C ALA A 282 -19.31 18.16 1.71
N GLY A 283 -19.19 17.84 3.01
CA GLY A 283 -19.81 18.57 4.11
C GLY A 283 -21.33 18.33 4.25
N ARG A 284 -21.87 17.33 3.54
CA ARG A 284 -23.30 16.95 3.52
C ARG A 284 -23.56 15.81 4.50
N ALA A 285 -23.10 15.97 5.73
CA ALA A 285 -23.06 14.91 6.74
C ALA A 285 -24.46 14.38 7.12
N ASP A 286 -25.50 15.21 7.06
CA ASP A 286 -26.86 14.75 7.33
C ASP A 286 -27.41 13.82 6.26
N GLU A 287 -27.10 14.08 5.00
CA GLU A 287 -27.43 13.16 3.91
C GLU A 287 -26.60 11.89 4.00
N ALA A 288 -25.30 12.00 4.32
CA ALA A 288 -24.43 10.85 4.51
C ALA A 288 -24.96 9.89 5.59
N ALA A 289 -25.47 10.43 6.71
CA ALA A 289 -26.06 9.62 7.77
C ALA A 289 -27.30 8.84 7.29
N LEU A 290 -28.19 9.48 6.53
CA LEU A 290 -29.38 8.82 5.98
C LEU A 290 -29.01 7.68 5.02
N GLU A 291 -28.00 7.88 4.18
CA GLU A 291 -27.50 6.83 3.28
C GLU A 291 -26.84 5.68 4.06
N LEU A 292 -26.07 5.99 5.10
CA LEU A 292 -25.44 4.97 5.95
C LEU A 292 -26.47 4.12 6.69
N ASP A 293 -27.54 4.74 7.22
CA ASP A 293 -28.64 4.04 7.88
C ASP A 293 -29.29 2.99 6.97
N SER A 294 -29.32 3.23 5.65
CA SER A 294 -29.91 2.32 4.67
C SER A 294 -29.16 0.98 4.52
N ILE A 295 -27.86 0.95 4.83
CA ILE A 295 -27.01 -0.24 4.77
C ILE A 295 -26.62 -0.76 6.16
N TRP A 296 -26.78 0.04 7.21
CA TRP A 296 -26.34 -0.26 8.57
C TRP A 296 -26.90 -1.59 9.12
N SER A 297 -28.20 -1.82 8.94
CA SER A 297 -28.88 -2.98 9.55
C SER A 297 -28.41 -4.34 9.03
N THR A 298 -27.82 -4.38 7.83
CA THR A 298 -27.30 -5.61 7.22
C THR A 298 -26.02 -6.07 7.90
N SER A 299 -25.16 -5.13 8.31
CA SER A 299 -23.83 -5.43 8.84
C SER A 299 -23.37 -4.41 9.91
N PRO A 300 -24.05 -4.30 11.08
CA PRO A 300 -23.81 -3.22 12.04
C PRO A 300 -22.43 -3.24 12.72
N ASP A 301 -21.75 -4.40 12.72
CA ASP A 301 -20.43 -4.57 13.35
C ASP A 301 -19.26 -4.32 12.40
N ARG A 302 -19.54 -3.95 11.14
CA ARG A 302 -18.52 -3.66 10.12
C ARG A 302 -17.70 -2.45 10.50
N LEU A 303 -16.39 -2.63 10.41
CA LEU A 303 -15.43 -1.62 10.80
C LEU A 303 -15.54 -0.36 9.93
N GLU A 304 -15.76 -0.55 8.63
CA GLU A 304 -15.92 0.49 7.62
C GLU A 304 -17.10 1.40 7.93
N TYR A 305 -18.19 0.85 8.45
CA TYR A 305 -19.42 1.59 8.76
C TYR A 305 -19.27 2.35 10.06
N ILE A 306 -18.66 1.73 11.08
CA ILE A 306 -18.37 2.38 12.35
C ILE A 306 -17.42 3.57 12.15
N ILE A 307 -16.39 3.41 11.31
CA ILE A 307 -15.48 4.51 10.99
C ILE A 307 -16.19 5.60 10.18
N ALA A 308 -16.98 5.25 9.16
CA ALA A 308 -17.74 6.24 8.39
C ALA A 308 -18.75 7.02 9.26
N ASP A 309 -19.45 6.35 10.18
CA ASP A 309 -20.33 7.00 11.15
C ASP A 309 -19.58 7.96 12.08
N ALA A 310 -18.37 7.59 12.54
CA ALA A 310 -17.52 8.48 13.31
C ALA A 310 -17.05 9.70 12.48
N GLU A 311 -16.70 9.50 11.21
CA GLU A 311 -16.35 10.58 10.27
C GLU A 311 -17.53 11.54 10.04
N ILE A 312 -18.75 11.02 9.91
CA ILE A 312 -19.98 11.81 9.83
C ILE A 312 -20.17 12.67 11.08
N GLU A 313 -20.01 12.09 12.28
CA GLU A 313 -20.15 12.84 13.53
C GLU A 313 -19.05 13.92 13.67
N MET A 314 -17.83 13.64 13.21
CA MET A 314 -16.78 14.66 13.12
C MET A 314 -17.15 15.78 12.13
N ALA A 315 -17.73 15.46 10.97
CA ALA A 315 -18.19 16.44 9.98
C ALA A 315 -19.38 17.28 10.50
N ARG A 316 -20.21 16.72 11.38
CA ARG A 316 -21.27 17.42 12.13
C ARG A 316 -20.76 18.27 13.31
N ASN A 317 -19.44 18.39 13.48
CA ASN A 317 -18.81 19.06 14.61
C ASN A 317 -19.20 18.43 15.97
N ARG A 318 -19.34 17.10 16.02
CA ARG A 318 -19.61 16.30 17.22
C ARG A 318 -18.50 15.28 17.51
N PRO A 319 -17.23 15.71 17.62
CA PRO A 319 -16.10 14.80 17.79
C PRO A 319 -16.15 14.00 19.11
N ALA A 320 -16.85 14.50 20.13
CA ALA A 320 -17.11 13.74 21.36
C ALA A 320 -17.91 12.45 21.12
N GLN A 321 -18.95 12.52 20.27
CA GLN A 321 -19.78 11.36 19.94
C GLN A 321 -18.98 10.36 19.09
N ALA A 322 -18.20 10.85 18.12
CA ALA A 322 -17.29 10.02 17.34
C ALA A 322 -16.28 9.27 18.24
N ALA A 323 -15.65 9.98 19.18
CA ALA A 323 -14.69 9.41 20.11
C ALA A 323 -15.32 8.34 21.01
N GLU A 324 -16.52 8.57 21.53
CA GLU A 324 -17.24 7.61 22.37
C GLU A 324 -17.61 6.33 21.61
N LYS A 325 -18.09 6.45 20.36
CA LYS A 325 -18.42 5.28 19.53
C LYS A 325 -17.18 4.44 19.23
N LEU A 326 -16.09 5.09 18.83
CA LEU A 326 -14.82 4.43 18.50
C LEU A 326 -14.17 3.79 19.73
N SER A 327 -14.23 4.43 20.90
CA SER A 327 -13.67 3.86 22.14
C SER A 327 -14.38 2.56 22.54
N ARG A 328 -15.72 2.53 22.46
CA ARG A 328 -16.50 1.30 22.73
C ARG A 328 -16.11 0.17 21.78
N ARG A 329 -15.85 0.47 20.51
CA ARG A 329 -15.42 -0.56 19.55
C ARG A 329 -14.01 -1.06 19.83
N LEU A 330 -13.10 -0.17 20.27
CA LEU A 330 -11.74 -0.52 20.67
C LEU A 330 -11.68 -1.37 21.94
N GLU A 331 -12.67 -1.32 22.84
CA GLU A 331 -12.77 -2.25 23.98
C GLU A 331 -12.89 -3.71 23.51
N VAL A 332 -13.57 -3.94 22.38
CA VAL A 332 -13.78 -5.28 21.79
C VAL A 332 -12.63 -5.67 20.84
N SER A 333 -12.00 -4.68 20.19
CA SER A 333 -10.88 -4.90 19.26
C SER A 333 -9.64 -4.07 19.64
N PRO A 334 -8.97 -4.35 20.78
CA PRO A 334 -7.86 -3.55 21.26
C PRO A 334 -6.69 -3.55 20.28
N GLY A 335 -6.20 -2.35 19.93
CA GLY A 335 -5.04 -2.17 19.05
C GLY A 335 -5.32 -2.36 17.56
N ASN A 336 -6.58 -2.55 17.16
CA ASN A 336 -6.96 -2.48 15.75
C ASN A 336 -6.57 -1.10 15.19
N HIS A 337 -5.76 -1.13 14.12
CA HIS A 337 -5.07 0.06 13.65
C HIS A 337 -6.01 1.13 13.07
N PRO A 338 -6.95 0.79 12.16
CA PRO A 338 -7.89 1.78 11.63
C PRO A 338 -8.74 2.46 12.71
N LEU A 339 -9.28 1.69 13.66
CA LEU A 339 -10.05 2.24 14.79
C LEU A 339 -9.19 3.18 15.64
N THR A 340 -7.94 2.81 15.89
CA THR A 340 -7.02 3.58 16.72
C THR A 340 -6.70 4.94 16.08
N MET A 341 -6.45 4.95 14.77
CA MET A 341 -6.20 6.18 14.00
C MET A 341 -7.43 7.09 13.95
N ALA A 342 -8.60 6.53 13.68
CA ALA A 342 -9.86 7.28 13.70
C ALA A 342 -10.16 7.84 15.11
N TYR A 343 -9.92 7.05 16.17
CA TYR A 343 -10.17 7.45 17.55
C TYR A 343 -9.26 8.59 17.98
N ALA A 344 -7.97 8.49 17.67
CA ALA A 344 -7.01 9.55 17.95
C ALA A 344 -7.38 10.87 17.25
N THR A 345 -7.85 10.79 15.99
CA THR A 345 -8.34 11.95 15.24
C THR A 345 -9.58 12.57 15.89
N ALA A 346 -10.53 11.74 16.31
CA ALA A 346 -11.72 12.19 17.02
C ALA A 346 -11.38 12.86 18.36
N LEU A 347 -10.47 12.28 19.15
CA LEU A 347 -9.97 12.86 20.40
C LEU A 347 -9.25 14.19 20.18
N MET A 348 -8.40 14.28 19.15
CA MET A 348 -7.71 15.51 18.78
C MET A 348 -8.71 16.63 18.46
N LYS A 349 -9.71 16.35 17.61
CA LYS A 349 -10.79 17.30 17.28
C LYS A 349 -11.67 17.63 18.49
N ASN A 350 -11.81 16.71 19.44
CA ASN A 350 -12.52 16.91 20.69
C ASN A 350 -11.69 17.64 21.77
N GLN A 351 -10.55 18.24 21.42
CA GLN A 351 -9.66 18.95 22.34
C GLN A 351 -9.14 18.08 23.49
N GLN A 352 -8.94 16.78 23.24
CA GLN A 352 -8.35 15.82 24.17
C GLN A 352 -7.00 15.26 23.64
N PRO A 353 -6.02 16.12 23.29
CA PRO A 353 -4.78 15.68 22.66
C PRO A 353 -3.92 14.81 23.60
N HIS A 354 -3.99 14.99 24.92
CA HIS A 354 -3.25 14.14 25.87
C HIS A 354 -3.67 12.66 25.81
N ILE A 355 -4.97 12.39 25.61
CA ILE A 355 -5.48 11.02 25.49
C ILE A 355 -5.13 10.47 24.11
N ALA A 356 -5.28 11.28 23.06
CA ALA A 356 -4.86 10.90 21.71
C ALA A 356 -3.37 10.53 21.66
N GLU A 357 -2.53 11.26 22.40
CA GLU A 357 -1.10 10.99 22.51
C GLU A 357 -0.83 9.62 23.11
N GLU A 358 -1.44 9.29 24.24
CA GLU A 358 -1.26 7.99 24.90
C GLU A 358 -1.64 6.83 23.97
N VAL A 359 -2.76 6.97 23.27
CA VAL A 359 -3.27 6.00 22.29
C VAL A 359 -2.27 5.81 21.14
N LEU A 360 -1.77 6.90 20.55
CA LEU A 360 -0.85 6.85 19.42
C LEU A 360 0.56 6.40 19.81
N VAL A 361 1.04 6.73 21.01
CA VAL A 361 2.31 6.21 21.54
C VAL A 361 2.25 4.70 21.77
N ALA A 362 1.08 4.17 22.17
CA ALA A 362 0.90 2.72 22.26
C ALA A 362 0.87 2.08 20.86
N GLN A 363 0.22 2.72 19.89
CA GLN A 363 0.11 2.21 18.53
C GLN A 363 1.43 2.27 17.76
N SER A 364 2.26 3.30 17.95
CA SER A 364 3.57 3.44 17.28
C SER A 364 4.53 2.30 17.60
N LYS A 365 4.38 1.67 18.77
CA LYS A 365 5.14 0.49 19.15
C LYS A 365 4.71 -0.77 18.38
N ARG A 366 3.45 -0.84 17.96
CA ARG A 366 2.90 -1.95 17.15
C ARG A 366 3.15 -1.74 15.66
N ARG A 367 3.07 -0.49 15.20
CA ARG A 367 3.18 -0.08 13.80
C ARG A 367 4.31 0.95 13.61
N PRO A 368 5.59 0.62 13.90
CA PRO A 368 6.67 1.59 13.82
C PRO A 368 7.02 2.01 12.37
N GLY A 369 6.60 1.24 11.36
CA GLY A 369 6.87 1.50 9.95
C GLY A 369 5.84 2.35 9.21
N ASP A 370 4.83 2.85 9.93
CA ASP A 370 3.69 3.62 9.41
C ASP A 370 3.96 5.14 9.50
N PRO A 371 4.19 5.84 8.36
CA PRO A 371 4.42 7.27 8.37
C PRO A 371 3.21 8.09 8.84
N GLY A 372 1.99 7.70 8.46
CA GLY A 372 0.75 8.41 8.79
C GLY A 372 0.51 8.46 10.29
N LEU A 373 0.81 7.36 10.98
CA LEU A 373 0.80 7.29 12.44
C LEU A 373 1.77 8.30 13.07
N TRP A 374 3.03 8.33 12.61
CA TRP A 374 4.03 9.24 13.18
C TRP A 374 3.71 10.70 12.90
N TYR A 375 3.11 11.00 11.74
CA TYR A 375 2.61 12.33 11.41
C TYR A 375 1.50 12.76 12.39
N LEU A 376 0.47 11.94 12.56
CA LEU A 376 -0.63 12.25 13.48
C LEU A 376 -0.15 12.36 14.93
N LEU A 377 0.75 11.48 15.37
CA LEU A 377 1.33 11.53 16.71
C LEU A 377 2.10 12.83 16.95
N ALA A 378 2.87 13.28 15.96
CA ALA A 378 3.56 14.57 16.04
C ALA A 378 2.56 15.72 16.22
N GLU A 379 1.52 15.81 15.38
CA GLU A 379 0.52 16.88 15.48
C GLU A 379 -0.20 16.89 16.84
N VAL A 380 -0.59 15.71 17.32
CA VAL A 380 -1.19 15.55 18.65
C VAL A 380 -0.25 15.96 19.78
N GLN A 381 1.04 15.61 19.71
CA GLN A 381 2.03 16.01 20.71
C GLN A 381 2.31 17.51 20.71
N GLY A 382 2.20 18.17 19.55
CA GLY A 382 2.21 19.62 19.47
C GLY A 382 1.05 20.24 20.24
N LEU A 383 -0.16 19.68 20.07
CA LEU A 383 -1.38 20.14 20.75
C LEU A 383 -1.39 19.82 22.25
N SER A 384 -0.81 18.70 22.68
CA SER A 384 -0.67 18.35 24.11
C SER A 384 0.48 19.08 24.81
N GLY A 385 1.30 19.84 24.07
CA GLY A 385 2.47 20.54 24.61
C GLY A 385 3.67 19.64 24.91
N ASN A 386 3.66 18.36 24.49
CA ASN A 386 4.84 17.50 24.56
C ASN A 386 5.82 17.82 23.42
N ILE A 387 6.55 18.93 23.54
CA ILE A 387 7.43 19.41 22.47
C ILE A 387 8.64 18.49 22.22
N VAL A 388 9.15 17.80 23.26
CA VAL A 388 10.22 16.80 23.06
C VAL A 388 9.68 15.62 22.24
N GLY A 389 8.51 15.09 22.61
CA GLY A 389 7.84 14.02 21.88
C GLY A 389 7.54 14.41 20.43
N LEU A 390 6.98 15.60 20.21
CA LEU A 390 6.71 16.17 18.88
C LEU A 390 7.93 16.05 17.95
N HIS A 391 9.09 16.51 18.41
CA HIS A 391 10.31 16.45 17.61
C HIS A 391 10.81 15.02 17.39
N GLN A 392 10.65 14.12 18.36
CA GLN A 392 10.97 12.70 18.17
C GLN A 392 10.06 12.05 17.12
N SER A 393 8.75 12.27 17.21
CA SER A 393 7.78 11.71 16.27
C SER A 393 7.94 12.27 14.85
N ARG A 394 8.23 13.58 14.71
CA ARG A 394 8.60 14.17 13.41
C ARG A 394 9.88 13.55 12.84
N ALA A 395 10.86 13.25 13.69
CA ALA A 395 12.06 12.57 13.22
C ALA A 395 11.74 11.18 12.66
N GLU A 396 10.90 10.40 13.33
CA GLU A 396 10.47 9.08 12.82
C GLU A 396 9.72 9.19 11.49
N TYR A 397 8.80 10.15 11.37
CA TYR A 397 8.14 10.46 10.09
C TYR A 397 9.16 10.76 8.99
N PHE A 398 10.14 11.62 9.24
CA PHE A 398 11.16 11.96 8.24
C PHE A 398 12.09 10.78 7.92
N ILE A 399 12.41 9.93 8.90
CA ILE A 399 13.19 8.71 8.68
C ILE A 399 12.47 7.76 7.71
N LEU A 400 11.17 7.57 7.90
CA LEU A 400 10.39 6.66 7.05
C LEU A 400 10.19 7.19 5.62
N ASN A 401 10.28 8.50 5.44
CA ASN A 401 10.12 9.19 4.15
C ASN A 401 11.47 9.64 3.54
N GLY A 402 12.59 9.07 3.97
CA GLY A 402 13.92 9.34 3.38
C GLY A 402 14.52 10.72 3.66
N ALA A 403 13.83 11.61 4.37
CA ALA A 403 14.29 12.94 4.72
C ALA A 403 15.24 12.93 5.95
N LEU A 404 16.33 12.18 5.87
CA LEU A 404 17.22 11.89 7.00
C LEU A 404 17.87 13.15 7.62
N ASP A 405 18.16 14.17 6.82
CA ASP A 405 18.68 15.45 7.33
C ASP A 405 17.64 16.20 8.17
N GLU A 406 16.37 16.19 7.74
CA GLU A 406 15.28 16.77 8.52
C GLU A 406 15.05 15.98 9.81
N ALA A 407 15.16 14.64 9.77
CA ALA A 407 15.11 13.82 10.97
C ALA A 407 16.20 14.19 11.98
N LYS A 408 17.46 14.36 11.53
CA LYS A 408 18.57 14.81 12.39
C LYS A 408 18.32 16.18 13.00
N LYS A 409 17.78 17.13 12.22
CA LYS A 409 17.40 18.46 12.73
C LYS A 409 16.35 18.35 13.83
N GLN A 410 15.30 17.56 13.63
CA GLN A 410 14.25 17.34 14.64
C GLN A 410 14.81 16.69 15.92
N LEU A 411 15.61 15.63 15.80
CA LEU A 411 16.26 14.99 16.96
C LEU A 411 17.17 15.96 17.71
N THR A 412 17.88 16.84 17.00
CA THR A 412 18.73 17.88 17.62
C THR A 412 17.88 18.89 18.40
N TYR A 413 16.71 19.29 17.90
CA TYR A 413 15.78 20.12 18.65
C TYR A 413 15.24 19.41 19.90
N ALA A 414 14.85 18.14 19.77
CA ALA A 414 14.44 17.32 20.91
C ALA A 414 15.54 17.23 21.98
N LEU A 415 16.80 17.03 21.56
CA LEU A 415 17.95 16.92 22.46
C LEU A 415 18.19 18.20 23.27
N LYS A 416 18.09 19.36 22.63
CA LYS A 416 18.22 20.67 23.30
C LYS A 416 17.13 20.86 24.36
N LEU A 417 15.92 20.38 24.08
CA LEU A 417 14.77 20.50 24.99
C LEU A 417 14.77 19.44 26.10
N ALA A 418 15.42 18.29 25.89
CA ALA A 418 15.54 17.24 26.90
C ALA A 418 16.34 17.70 28.14
N GLY A 419 17.19 18.72 28.00
CA GLY A 419 17.94 19.33 29.09
C GLY A 419 18.76 18.30 29.86
N ASN A 420 18.54 18.22 31.18
CA ASN A 420 19.27 17.32 32.08
C ASN A 420 18.66 15.90 32.19
N ASN A 421 17.62 15.57 31.42
CA ASN A 421 17.04 14.23 31.44
C ASN A 421 17.95 13.24 30.71
N PHE A 422 18.86 12.62 31.46
CA PHE A 422 19.87 11.71 30.92
C PHE A 422 19.27 10.58 30.08
N HIS A 423 18.18 9.95 30.53
CA HIS A 423 17.56 8.83 29.81
C HIS A 423 16.99 9.26 28.45
N VAL A 424 16.35 10.42 28.39
CA VAL A 424 15.79 10.97 27.15
C VAL A 424 16.92 11.37 26.20
N SER A 425 17.91 12.11 26.69
CA SER A 425 19.06 12.54 25.89
C SER A 425 19.86 11.35 25.35
N ALA A 426 20.06 10.29 26.14
CA ALA A 426 20.75 9.08 25.68
C ALA A 426 20.00 8.37 24.54
N ARG A 427 18.67 8.26 24.65
CA ARG A 427 17.83 7.68 23.57
C ARG A 427 17.89 8.51 22.29
N ILE A 428 17.83 9.84 22.41
CA ILE A 428 17.91 10.75 21.25
C ILE A 428 19.29 10.68 20.59
N ASN A 429 20.37 10.64 21.37
CA ASN A 429 21.73 10.47 20.85
C ASN A 429 21.89 9.14 20.12
N GLN A 430 21.40 8.03 20.69
CA GLN A 430 21.42 6.74 19.99
C GLN A 430 20.66 6.81 18.66
N ARG A 431 19.50 7.49 18.63
CA ARG A 431 18.73 7.64 17.40
C ARG A 431 19.45 8.51 16.37
N LEU A 432 20.17 9.56 16.78
CA LEU A 432 21.02 10.36 15.88
C LEU A 432 22.14 9.53 15.25
N GLU A 433 22.75 8.61 16.02
CA GLU A 433 23.73 7.66 15.50
C GLU A 433 23.09 6.70 14.49
N ASP A 434 21.89 6.17 14.79
CA ASP A 434 21.15 5.32 13.86
C ASP A 434 20.90 6.03 12.53
N VAL A 435 20.43 7.28 12.56
CA VAL A 435 20.17 8.05 11.34
C VAL A 435 21.46 8.34 10.57
N SER A 436 22.58 8.57 11.27
CA SER A 436 23.89 8.73 10.63
C SER A 436 24.33 7.46 9.90
N ARG A 437 24.17 6.30 10.54
CA ARG A 437 24.45 5.00 9.90
C ARG A 437 23.54 4.75 8.69
N MET A 438 22.27 5.13 8.76
CA MET A 438 21.36 5.02 7.61
C MET A 438 21.82 5.88 6.43
N GLN A 439 22.32 7.09 6.68
CA GLN A 439 22.88 7.94 5.62
C GLN A 439 24.13 7.32 4.99
N GLU A 440 25.07 6.85 5.81
CA GLU A 440 26.27 6.15 5.31
C GLU A 440 25.90 4.93 4.46
N GLN A 441 24.93 4.12 4.91
CA GLN A 441 24.42 2.99 4.13
C GLN A 441 23.79 3.40 2.80
N MET A 442 23.03 4.50 2.78
CA MET A 442 22.43 5.01 1.54
C MET A 442 23.48 5.53 0.54
N GLU A 443 24.61 6.05 1.02
CA GLU A 443 25.75 6.46 0.17
C GLU A 443 26.56 5.27 -0.37
N GLU A 444 26.54 4.13 0.33
CA GLU A 444 27.23 2.90 -0.09
C GLU A 444 26.49 2.13 -1.19
N PHE A 445 25.17 2.29 -1.30
CA PHE A 445 24.34 1.68 -2.34
C PHE A 445 24.41 2.47 -3.65
#